data_AF-A0A9P4NGR9-F1
#
_entry.id   AF-A0A9P4NGR9-F1
#
_cell.length_a   1.000
_cell.length_b   1.000
_cell.length_c   1.000
_cell.angle_alpha   90.00
_cell.angle_beta   90.00
_cell.angle_gamma   90.00
#
_symmetry.space_group_name_H-M   'P 1'
#
loop_
_entity.id
_entity.type
_entity.pdbx_description
1 polymer ?
#
loop_
_entity_poly.entity_id
_entity_poly.type
_entity_poly.pdbx_seq_one_letter_code
_entity_poly.pdbx_strand_id
1 'polypeptide(L)'
;MGWFIRLLSCARRATVRRTFTTPGKGNVPTPRNKSSAPTLVEPCIYQSDVIASEAGWKVIPPGSKDVILWKPLQSNTVLKIVSWNIDFSSPRPAERASAAMAHLQSILGEGAANLVVLLQEVCADPVEQIMQTRWVQKNFIPSGHIPPQITQGGIPRPARYFTMIMTPKGTEIAGAFRLPLTSNMGRDALFVDIAVCSDGQPSDHDDRQVFRLCTTHLESLSEGVALQKQQLQVIANSLKESGETPSIAGLVGGDMNATHDSEHTLHHEVGLEDAWQRRKIDKLDETSKSVDDTGKAHGHTWGYQSNGTRFPPVRFDKFMYTGGIEVSPLAEFESTGETVGRLGIGLRLRNSPEGRSNTWVSDPSGIATGIKVMALQPIRPSEAMPSHNHNNSDNTPGTQNAARFR
;
A
#
# COMPACT_ATOMS: atom_id res chain seq x y z
N MET A 1 4.53 -11.40 -33.34
CA MET A 1 3.25 -10.89 -33.88
C MET A 1 2.27 -12.05 -33.88
N GLY A 2 1.18 -11.94 -33.11
CA GLY A 2 0.12 -12.94 -33.07
C GLY A 2 0.13 -13.84 -31.83
N TRP A 3 -0.55 -13.38 -30.77
CA TRP A 3 -1.44 -14.18 -29.90
C TRP A 3 -2.46 -13.20 -29.29
N PHE A 4 -3.31 -12.66 -30.15
CA PHE A 4 -4.59 -12.07 -29.78
C PHE A 4 -5.60 -12.66 -30.77
N ILE A 5 -6.79 -13.01 -30.28
CA ILE A 5 -7.91 -13.71 -30.94
C ILE A 5 -7.96 -15.22 -30.65
N ARG A 6 -8.71 -15.60 -29.62
CA ARG A 6 -9.70 -16.69 -29.66
C ARG A 6 -10.55 -16.67 -28.39
N LEU A 7 -11.67 -15.96 -28.45
CA LEU A 7 -12.87 -16.24 -27.65
C LEU A 7 -14.06 -15.54 -28.33
N LEU A 8 -14.56 -16.15 -29.41
CA LEU A 8 -15.90 -15.92 -29.95
C LEU A 8 -16.24 -17.05 -30.93
N SER A 9 -17.48 -17.54 -30.82
CA SER A 9 -18.16 -18.53 -31.67
C SER A 9 -18.09 -19.99 -31.22
N CYS A 10 -19.09 -20.42 -30.43
CA CYS A 10 -19.89 -21.59 -30.78
C CYS A 10 -21.21 -21.63 -29.98
N ALA A 11 -22.33 -21.28 -30.62
CA ALA A 11 -23.63 -21.98 -30.47
C ALA A 11 -24.68 -21.34 -31.39
N ARG A 12 -25.05 -22.05 -32.46
CA ARG A 12 -26.19 -21.73 -33.32
C ARG A 12 -27.49 -22.33 -32.73
N ARG A 13 -28.52 -21.48 -32.73
CA ARG A 13 -29.96 -21.71 -33.01
C ARG A 13 -30.57 -23.07 -32.61
N ALA A 14 -31.49 -23.01 -31.64
CA ALA A 14 -32.73 -23.76 -31.68
C ALA A 14 -33.91 -22.78 -31.55
N THR A 15 -34.77 -22.75 -32.58
CA THR A 15 -35.99 -21.95 -32.65
C THR A 15 -37.12 -22.74 -32.00
N VAL A 16 -37.72 -22.23 -30.92
CA VAL A 16 -39.03 -22.73 -30.44
C VAL A 16 -39.95 -21.54 -30.14
N ARG A 17 -41.17 -21.66 -30.67
CA ARG A 17 -42.25 -20.67 -30.73
C ARG A 17 -42.66 -20.13 -29.35
N ARG A 18 -42.92 -18.82 -29.30
CA ARG A 18 -43.64 -18.15 -28.22
C ARG A 18 -45.10 -18.61 -28.16
N THR A 19 -45.55 -19.01 -26.98
CA THR A 19 -46.93 -18.83 -26.52
C THR A 19 -46.90 -17.94 -25.29
N PHE A 20 -47.58 -16.81 -25.37
CA PHE A 20 -47.80 -15.88 -24.27
C PHE A 20 -48.79 -16.48 -23.28
N THR A 21 -48.37 -16.65 -22.04
CA THR A 21 -49.26 -16.75 -20.88
C THR A 21 -48.65 -15.92 -19.76
N THR A 22 -49.42 -14.94 -19.28
CA THR A 22 -49.13 -14.15 -18.09
C THR A 22 -49.45 -14.97 -16.84
N PRO A 23 -48.56 -15.00 -15.82
CA PRO A 23 -49.00 -15.28 -14.47
C PRO A 23 -48.49 -14.26 -13.45
N GLY A 24 -49.44 -13.70 -12.71
CA GLY A 24 -49.40 -13.55 -11.25
C GLY A 24 -48.32 -12.65 -10.64
N LYS A 25 -48.76 -11.51 -10.09
CA LYS A 25 -48.06 -10.79 -9.02
C LYS A 25 -47.85 -11.74 -7.83
N GLY A 26 -46.67 -12.35 -7.74
CA GLY A 26 -46.20 -13.09 -6.57
C GLY A 26 -45.00 -12.37 -5.97
N ASN A 27 -45.07 -12.04 -4.68
CA ASN A 27 -43.97 -11.48 -3.91
C ASN A 27 -42.76 -12.43 -3.97
N VAL A 28 -41.71 -12.02 -4.69
CA VAL A 28 -40.40 -12.67 -4.63
C VAL A 28 -39.71 -12.17 -3.35
N PRO A 29 -39.29 -13.05 -2.43
CA PRO A 29 -38.50 -12.63 -1.28
C PRO A 29 -37.15 -12.11 -1.79
N THR A 30 -36.82 -10.87 -1.45
CA THR A 30 -35.47 -10.34 -1.65
C THR A 30 -34.47 -11.20 -0.89
N PRO A 31 -33.41 -11.74 -1.53
CA PRO A 31 -32.36 -12.40 -0.79
C PRO A 31 -31.68 -11.33 0.05
N ARG A 32 -31.83 -11.44 1.38
CA ARG A 32 -30.99 -10.72 2.33
C ARG A 32 -29.57 -11.19 2.09
N ASN A 33 -28.82 -10.45 1.28
CA ASN A 33 -27.36 -10.53 1.28
C ASN A 33 -26.91 -10.07 2.66
N LYS A 34 -26.75 -11.02 3.58
CA LYS A 34 -25.89 -10.81 4.74
C LYS A 34 -24.50 -10.61 4.15
N SER A 35 -24.07 -9.35 4.08
CA SER A 35 -22.68 -8.99 3.87
C SER A 35 -21.89 -9.69 4.98
N SER A 36 -21.29 -10.84 4.66
CA SER A 36 -20.28 -11.44 5.51
C SER A 36 -19.07 -10.52 5.44
N ALA A 37 -18.65 -9.99 6.59
CA ALA A 37 -17.41 -9.22 6.70
C ALA A 37 -16.27 -9.98 6.00
N PRO A 38 -15.39 -9.29 5.25
CA PRO A 38 -14.29 -9.93 4.55
C PRO A 38 -13.46 -10.74 5.56
N THR A 39 -13.18 -11.99 5.22
CA THR A 39 -12.34 -12.86 6.04
C THR A 39 -10.92 -12.33 5.99
N LEU A 40 -10.47 -11.75 7.11
CA LEU A 40 -9.07 -11.39 7.34
C LEU A 40 -8.24 -12.66 7.17
N VAL A 41 -7.36 -12.68 6.17
CA VAL A 41 -6.33 -13.71 6.05
C VAL A 41 -5.07 -13.16 6.71
N GLU A 42 -4.72 -13.70 7.87
CA GLU A 42 -3.42 -13.43 8.50
C GLU A 42 -2.33 -14.02 7.60
N PRO A 43 -1.50 -13.19 6.94
CA PRO A 43 -0.45 -13.72 6.11
C PRO A 43 0.63 -14.31 7.02
N CYS A 44 1.11 -15.48 6.63
CA CYS A 44 2.26 -16.10 7.28
C CYS A 44 3.48 -15.16 7.17
N ILE A 45 4.08 -14.83 8.31
CA ILE A 45 5.36 -14.12 8.43
C ILE A 45 6.45 -15.19 8.33
N TYR A 46 7.53 -14.98 7.56
CA TYR A 46 8.62 -15.96 7.51
C TYR A 46 9.95 -15.38 7.93
N GLN A 47 10.72 -16.20 8.64
CA GLN A 47 12.14 -15.98 8.87
C GLN A 47 12.93 -17.10 8.21
N SER A 48 13.99 -16.73 7.50
CA SER A 48 14.99 -17.67 6.99
C SER A 48 15.76 -18.29 8.15
N ASP A 49 15.80 -19.61 8.19
CA ASP A 49 16.65 -20.35 9.13
C ASP A 49 18.04 -20.50 8.52
N VAL A 50 18.99 -19.67 8.95
CA VAL A 50 20.37 -19.68 8.41
C VAL A 50 21.21 -20.78 9.06
N ILE A 51 20.69 -21.46 10.09
CA ILE A 51 21.43 -22.45 10.89
C ILE A 51 21.26 -23.88 10.33
N ALA A 52 20.14 -24.17 9.66
CA ALA A 52 19.96 -25.44 8.96
C ALA A 52 20.65 -25.39 7.59
N SER A 53 21.39 -26.45 7.25
CA SER A 53 22.05 -26.64 5.94
C SER A 53 21.09 -26.78 4.75
N GLU A 54 19.79 -26.56 4.97
CA GLU A 54 18.75 -26.50 3.96
C GLU A 54 18.04 -25.14 4.10
N ALA A 55 18.00 -24.37 3.02
CA ALA A 55 17.37 -23.05 2.98
C ALA A 55 15.85 -23.16 3.21
N GLY A 56 15.43 -23.22 4.47
CA GLY A 56 14.05 -23.32 4.89
C GLY A 56 13.50 -21.97 5.36
N TRP A 57 12.27 -21.66 4.95
CA TRP A 57 11.49 -20.56 5.51
C TRP A 57 10.62 -21.11 6.64
N LYS A 58 10.73 -20.54 7.85
CA LYS A 58 9.87 -20.91 8.99
C LYS A 58 8.72 -19.91 9.13
N VAL A 59 7.49 -20.41 9.20
CA VAL A 59 6.31 -19.60 9.54
C VAL A 59 6.44 -19.12 10.98
N ILE A 60 6.27 -17.82 11.19
CA ILE A 60 6.21 -17.17 12.49
C ILE A 60 4.76 -16.69 12.72
N PRO A 61 4.09 -17.16 13.78
CA PRO A 61 2.81 -16.59 14.18
C PRO A 61 2.98 -15.11 14.55
N PRO A 62 2.06 -14.21 14.16
CA PRO A 62 2.03 -12.84 14.68
C PRO A 62 2.10 -12.83 16.22
N GLY A 63 2.95 -11.99 16.80
CA GLY A 63 3.13 -11.90 18.26
C GLY A 63 3.94 -13.03 18.93
N SER A 64 4.62 -13.90 18.17
CA SER A 64 5.48 -14.94 18.75
C SER A 64 6.62 -14.35 19.60
N LYS A 65 6.70 -14.77 20.86
CA LYS A 65 7.74 -14.36 21.83
C LYS A 65 9.12 -14.96 21.55
N ASP A 66 9.19 -15.97 20.66
CA ASP A 66 10.45 -16.64 20.31
C ASP A 66 11.35 -15.79 19.38
N VAL A 67 10.90 -14.60 18.97
CA VAL A 67 11.68 -13.70 18.11
C VAL A 67 12.25 -12.53 18.92
N ILE A 68 13.24 -12.86 19.76
CA ILE A 68 13.91 -11.98 20.75
C ILE A 68 14.57 -10.71 20.12
N LEU A 69 14.53 -10.54 18.79
CA LEU A 69 15.25 -9.48 18.06
C LEU A 69 14.36 -8.50 17.29
N TRP A 70 13.02 -8.65 17.32
CA TRP A 70 12.14 -7.68 16.66
C TRP A 70 12.07 -6.38 17.47
N LYS A 71 12.14 -5.27 16.75
CA LYS A 71 12.11 -3.92 17.32
C LYS A 71 11.01 -3.11 16.66
N PRO A 72 10.25 -2.32 17.43
CA PRO A 72 9.33 -1.36 16.87
C PRO A 72 10.11 -0.31 16.08
N LEU A 73 9.48 0.19 15.02
CA LEU A 73 9.97 1.34 14.28
C LEU A 73 10.07 2.53 15.25
N GLN A 74 11.26 3.08 15.40
CA GLN A 74 11.44 4.31 16.17
C GLN A 74 10.79 5.46 15.40
N SER A 75 9.97 6.26 16.10
CA SER A 75 9.41 7.49 15.54
C SER A 75 10.52 8.36 14.93
N ASN A 76 10.18 9.16 13.91
CA ASN A 76 11.13 10.04 13.22
C ASN A 76 12.29 9.34 12.48
N THR A 77 12.40 8.01 12.52
CA THR A 77 13.35 7.25 11.70
C THR A 77 12.85 7.16 10.27
N VAL A 78 13.76 7.38 9.32
CA VAL A 78 13.43 7.27 7.89
C VAL A 78 13.28 5.80 7.51
N LEU A 79 12.07 5.45 7.04
CA LEU A 79 11.77 4.20 6.35
C LEU A 79 11.77 4.47 4.84
N LYS A 80 12.60 3.75 4.09
CA LYS A 80 12.61 3.78 2.63
C LYS A 80 11.50 2.87 2.13
N ILE A 81 10.64 3.35 1.24
CA ILE A 81 9.57 2.56 0.65
C ILE A 81 9.75 2.55 -0.86
N VAL A 82 9.82 1.36 -1.43
CA VAL A 82 9.81 1.11 -2.88
C VAL A 82 8.48 0.47 -3.25
N SER A 83 7.87 0.89 -4.35
CA SER A 83 6.75 0.20 -4.99
C SER A 83 7.09 -0.15 -6.43
N TRP A 84 6.79 -1.37 -6.87
CA TRP A 84 7.05 -1.80 -8.23
C TRP A 84 6.06 -2.88 -8.70
N ASN A 85 5.30 -2.56 -9.74
CA ASN A 85 4.63 -3.58 -10.55
C ASN A 85 5.70 -4.31 -11.38
N ILE A 86 5.86 -5.62 -11.17
CA ILE A 86 6.90 -6.43 -11.82
C ILE A 86 6.39 -7.22 -13.04
N ASP A 87 5.18 -6.90 -13.50
CA ASP A 87 4.52 -7.46 -14.69
C ASP A 87 4.48 -8.99 -14.70
N PHE A 88 3.39 -9.60 -14.25
CA PHE A 88 3.31 -11.06 -14.17
C PHE A 88 3.20 -11.71 -15.57
N SER A 89 2.85 -10.91 -16.58
CA SER A 89 2.33 -11.38 -17.85
C SER A 89 3.40 -11.58 -18.92
N SER A 90 4.49 -10.81 -18.87
CA SER A 90 5.58 -10.97 -19.85
C SER A 90 6.43 -12.22 -19.62
N PRO A 91 7.15 -12.69 -20.66
CA PRO A 91 7.98 -13.90 -20.58
C PRO A 91 9.05 -13.84 -19.50
N ARG A 92 9.48 -15.03 -19.06
CA ARG A 92 10.57 -15.23 -18.09
C ARG A 92 10.33 -14.50 -16.74
N PRO A 93 9.13 -14.65 -16.13
CA PRO A 93 8.76 -13.86 -14.96
C PRO A 93 9.70 -14.08 -13.75
N ALA A 94 10.17 -15.31 -13.52
CA ALA A 94 11.16 -15.60 -12.47
C ALA A 94 12.49 -14.85 -12.68
N GLU A 95 13.06 -14.91 -13.88
CA GLU A 95 14.34 -14.25 -14.18
C GLU A 95 14.23 -12.73 -14.07
N ARG A 96 13.09 -12.17 -14.48
CA ARG A 96 12.78 -10.73 -14.32
C ARG A 96 12.68 -10.35 -12.85
N ALA A 97 11.98 -11.13 -12.03
CA ALA A 97 11.92 -10.91 -10.60
C ALA A 97 13.33 -10.95 -9.95
N SER A 98 14.17 -11.92 -10.35
CA SER A 98 15.56 -11.98 -9.89
C SER A 98 16.36 -10.74 -10.29
N ALA A 99 16.20 -10.26 -11.53
CA ALA A 99 16.87 -9.07 -12.02
C ALA A 99 16.38 -7.79 -11.34
N ALA A 100 15.08 -7.71 -11.01
CA ALA A 100 14.51 -6.62 -10.22
C ALA A 100 15.12 -6.55 -8.83
N MET A 101 15.23 -7.68 -8.13
CA MET A 101 15.84 -7.75 -6.80
C MET A 101 17.34 -7.42 -6.85
N ALA A 102 18.07 -7.94 -7.85
CA ALA A 102 19.48 -7.62 -8.05
C ALA A 102 19.71 -6.12 -8.35
N HIS A 103 18.78 -5.48 -9.07
CA HIS A 103 18.84 -4.05 -9.32
C HIS A 103 18.63 -3.24 -8.04
N LEU A 104 17.63 -3.59 -7.22
CA LEU A 104 17.42 -2.97 -5.91
C LEU A 104 18.66 -3.11 -5.01
N GLN A 105 19.24 -4.31 -4.95
CA GLN A 105 20.49 -4.55 -4.22
C GLN A 105 21.64 -3.69 -4.76
N SER A 106 21.73 -3.49 -6.09
CA SER A 106 22.80 -2.65 -6.66
C SER A 106 22.67 -1.17 -6.31
N ILE A 107 21.44 -0.67 -6.11
CA ILE A 107 21.17 0.72 -5.73
C ILE A 107 21.41 0.92 -4.23
N LEU A 108 20.91 -0.02 -3.40
CA LEU A 108 20.82 0.16 -1.95
C LEU A 108 21.93 -0.55 -1.17
N GLY A 109 22.73 -1.38 -1.85
CA GLY A 109 23.83 -2.15 -1.27
C GLY A 109 23.39 -3.42 -0.54
N GLU A 110 24.35 -4.01 0.19
CA GLU A 110 24.19 -5.29 0.89
C GLU A 110 23.25 -5.25 2.09
N GLY A 111 23.12 -4.08 2.73
CA GLY A 111 22.23 -3.84 3.85
C GLY A 111 20.99 -3.07 3.41
N ALA A 112 19.82 -3.70 3.49
CA ALA A 112 18.54 -3.04 3.20
C ALA A 112 17.85 -2.54 4.49
N ALA A 113 18.65 -2.03 5.44
CA ALA A 113 18.12 -1.53 6.70
C ALA A 113 17.06 -0.44 6.42
N ASN A 114 15.91 -0.57 7.09
CA ASN A 114 14.75 0.32 6.92
C ASN A 114 14.16 0.37 5.50
N LEU A 115 14.38 -0.65 4.64
CA LEU A 115 13.70 -0.76 3.35
C LEU A 115 12.44 -1.62 3.42
N VAL A 116 11.33 -1.04 2.95
CA VAL A 116 10.10 -1.74 2.59
C VAL A 116 10.01 -1.83 1.08
N VAL A 117 9.62 -3.00 0.57
CA VAL A 117 9.32 -3.21 -0.86
C VAL A 117 7.88 -3.68 -1.03
N LEU A 118 7.13 -2.96 -1.85
CA LEU A 118 5.76 -3.24 -2.24
C LEU A 118 5.77 -3.73 -3.69
N LEU A 119 5.31 -4.96 -3.91
CA LEU A 119 5.28 -5.55 -5.25
C LEU A 119 3.84 -5.78 -5.70
N GLN A 120 3.57 -5.45 -6.95
CA GLN A 120 2.33 -5.77 -7.64
C GLN A 120 2.63 -6.72 -8.79
N GLU A 121 1.60 -7.45 -9.23
CA GLU A 121 1.74 -8.46 -10.29
C GLU A 121 2.82 -9.51 -10.00
N VAL A 122 2.90 -9.99 -8.76
CA VAL A 122 3.69 -11.20 -8.47
C VAL A 122 2.85 -12.43 -8.80
N CYS A 123 3.47 -13.49 -9.31
CA CYS A 123 2.85 -14.81 -9.47
C CYS A 123 3.74 -15.89 -8.84
N ALA A 124 3.36 -17.17 -8.95
CA ALA A 124 4.04 -18.27 -8.25
C ALA A 124 5.56 -18.32 -8.54
N ASP A 125 5.96 -18.33 -9.82
CA ASP A 125 7.38 -18.46 -10.18
C ASP A 125 8.25 -17.26 -9.71
N PRO A 126 7.85 -15.99 -9.92
CA PRO A 126 8.50 -14.83 -9.29
C PRO A 126 8.64 -14.94 -7.78
N VAL A 127 7.59 -15.38 -7.07
CA VAL A 127 7.64 -15.51 -5.61
C VAL A 127 8.70 -16.52 -5.21
N GLU A 128 8.70 -17.71 -5.83
CA GLU A 128 9.72 -18.72 -5.53
C GLU A 128 11.13 -18.18 -5.73
N GLN A 129 11.38 -17.50 -6.85
CA GLN A 129 12.68 -16.92 -7.17
C GLN A 129 13.09 -15.79 -6.20
N ILE A 130 12.17 -14.89 -5.84
CA ILE A 130 12.40 -13.83 -4.85
C ILE A 130 12.78 -14.45 -3.50
N MET A 131 12.03 -15.48 -3.09
CA MET A 131 12.23 -16.18 -1.82
C MET A 131 13.53 -17.01 -1.77
N GLN A 132 14.10 -17.38 -2.92
CA GLN A 132 15.41 -18.04 -3.02
C GLN A 132 16.59 -17.05 -3.06
N THR A 133 16.32 -15.74 -3.20
CA THR A 133 17.38 -14.73 -3.31
C THR A 133 18.03 -14.51 -1.94
N ARG A 134 19.36 -14.73 -1.83
CA ARG A 134 20.11 -14.55 -0.57
C ARG A 134 19.97 -13.16 0.03
N TRP A 135 20.01 -12.12 -0.81
CA TRP A 135 19.81 -10.75 -0.36
C TRP A 135 18.42 -10.56 0.27
N VAL A 136 17.38 -11.21 -0.30
CA VAL A 136 16.03 -11.17 0.24
C VAL A 136 15.96 -11.89 1.60
N GLN A 137 16.46 -13.13 1.65
CA GLN A 137 16.48 -13.95 2.87
C GLN A 137 17.24 -13.30 4.03
N LYS A 138 18.30 -12.54 3.72
CA LYS A 138 19.12 -11.83 4.70
C LYS A 138 18.41 -10.59 5.25
N ASN A 139 17.68 -9.87 4.42
CA ASN A 139 17.25 -8.51 4.72
C ASN A 139 15.75 -8.33 4.99
N PHE A 140 14.87 -9.27 4.61
CA PHE A 140 13.42 -9.02 4.69
C PHE A 140 12.63 -10.10 5.40
N ILE A 141 11.43 -9.69 5.81
CA ILE A 141 10.31 -10.49 6.25
C ILE A 141 9.20 -10.36 5.19
N PRO A 142 8.90 -11.43 4.43
CA PRO A 142 7.89 -11.41 3.40
C PRO A 142 6.47 -11.62 3.96
N SER A 143 5.54 -10.79 3.50
CA SER A 143 4.09 -10.87 3.78
C SER A 143 3.32 -11.01 2.48
N GLY A 144 2.37 -11.95 2.46
CA GLY A 144 1.47 -12.13 1.31
C GLY A 144 2.05 -12.94 0.14
N HIS A 145 3.16 -13.66 0.31
CA HIS A 145 3.77 -14.49 -0.73
C HIS A 145 2.89 -15.70 -1.19
N ILE A 146 1.84 -16.06 -0.43
CA ILE A 146 0.86 -17.08 -0.86
C ILE A 146 -0.24 -16.40 -1.69
N PRO A 147 -0.60 -16.95 -2.87
CA PRO A 147 -1.70 -16.44 -3.68
C PRO A 147 -3.02 -16.44 -2.88
N PRO A 148 -3.74 -15.30 -2.81
CA PRO A 148 -5.06 -15.25 -2.19
C PRO A 148 -6.07 -16.08 -2.99
N GLN A 149 -7.13 -16.53 -2.33
CA GLN A 149 -8.28 -17.12 -3.02
C GLN A 149 -9.17 -16.00 -3.57
N ILE A 150 -9.47 -16.06 -4.86
CA ILE A 150 -10.39 -15.16 -5.54
C ILE A 150 -11.60 -15.93 -6.04
N THR A 151 -12.72 -15.23 -6.18
CA THR A 151 -13.92 -15.81 -6.83
C THR A 151 -13.97 -15.33 -8.26
N GLN A 152 -13.80 -16.23 -9.23
CA GLN A 152 -13.94 -15.92 -10.65
C GLN A 152 -15.06 -16.77 -11.24
N GLY A 153 -16.10 -16.11 -11.78
CA GLY A 153 -17.28 -16.80 -12.32
C GLY A 153 -18.03 -17.65 -11.29
N GLY A 154 -17.99 -17.25 -10.00
CA GLY A 154 -18.60 -17.98 -8.90
C GLY A 154 -17.79 -19.19 -8.38
N ILE A 155 -16.58 -19.40 -8.88
CA ILE A 155 -15.72 -20.52 -8.46
C ILE A 155 -14.50 -19.97 -7.71
N PRO A 156 -14.25 -20.41 -6.45
CA PRO A 156 -13.02 -20.11 -5.73
C PRO A 156 -11.80 -20.71 -6.45
N ARG A 157 -10.78 -19.88 -6.71
CA ARG A 157 -9.50 -20.30 -7.29
C ARG A 157 -8.35 -19.45 -6.72
N PRO A 158 -7.12 -19.97 -6.66
CA PRO A 158 -5.95 -19.14 -6.38
C PRO A 158 -5.81 -18.01 -7.40
N ALA A 159 -5.47 -16.82 -6.94
CA ALA A 159 -5.18 -15.69 -7.80
C ALA A 159 -3.99 -16.01 -8.73
N ARG A 160 -4.11 -15.63 -10.00
CA ARG A 160 -3.04 -15.82 -10.99
C ARG A 160 -1.84 -14.91 -10.74
N TYR A 161 -2.13 -13.75 -10.19
CA TYR A 161 -1.17 -12.77 -9.74
C TYR A 161 -1.76 -12.03 -8.54
N PHE A 162 -0.89 -11.43 -7.73
CA PHE A 162 -1.27 -10.81 -6.47
C PHE A 162 -0.23 -9.76 -6.08
N THR A 163 -0.38 -9.22 -4.87
CA THR A 163 0.51 -8.23 -4.28
C THR A 163 1.40 -8.86 -3.20
N MET A 164 2.57 -8.30 -2.91
CA MET A 164 3.45 -8.80 -1.85
C MET A 164 4.15 -7.63 -1.16
N ILE A 165 4.34 -7.72 0.17
CA ILE A 165 5.11 -6.75 0.94
C ILE A 165 6.34 -7.45 1.51
N MET A 166 7.50 -6.81 1.42
CA MET A 166 8.71 -7.23 2.13
C MET A 166 9.11 -6.12 3.10
N THR A 167 9.06 -6.39 4.40
CA THR A 167 9.49 -5.45 5.44
C THR A 167 10.92 -5.75 5.90
N PRO A 168 11.66 -4.80 6.49
CA PRO A 168 13.00 -5.04 6.98
C PRO A 168 13.05 -6.16 8.02
N LYS A 169 14.09 -7.00 7.97
CA LYS A 169 14.33 -8.02 8.98
C LYS A 169 14.63 -7.36 10.33
N GLY A 170 13.96 -7.82 11.37
CA GLY A 170 14.03 -7.21 12.70
C GLY A 170 12.96 -6.16 12.96
N THR A 171 12.10 -5.85 11.98
CA THR A 171 10.91 -5.02 12.22
C THR A 171 9.84 -5.80 12.97
N GLU A 172 9.29 -5.20 14.02
CA GLU A 172 8.13 -5.73 14.73
C GLU A 172 6.84 -5.50 13.94
N ILE A 173 6.26 -6.60 13.45
CA ILE A 173 4.97 -6.61 12.75
C ILE A 173 3.87 -6.88 13.78
N ALA A 174 3.00 -5.90 14.00
CA ALA A 174 1.86 -6.00 14.91
C ALA A 174 0.72 -6.82 14.30
N GLY A 175 0.57 -6.75 12.98
CA GLY A 175 -0.45 -7.48 12.25
C GLY A 175 -0.24 -7.38 10.75
N ALA A 176 -0.92 -8.23 10.01
CA ALA A 176 -0.99 -8.13 8.56
C ALA A 176 -2.29 -8.79 8.09
N PHE A 177 -2.88 -8.28 7.02
CA PHE A 177 -4.14 -8.78 6.51
C PHE A 177 -4.36 -8.44 5.05
N ARG A 178 -5.20 -9.21 4.37
CA ARG A 178 -5.67 -8.90 3.01
C ARG A 178 -7.14 -8.50 3.04
N LEU A 179 -7.46 -7.46 2.28
CA LEU A 179 -8.82 -6.97 2.06
C LEU A 179 -9.21 -7.18 0.60
N PRO A 180 -10.13 -8.11 0.30
CA PRO A 180 -10.67 -8.27 -1.05
C PRO A 180 -11.38 -6.99 -1.49
N LEU A 181 -11.16 -6.58 -2.74
CA LEU A 181 -11.81 -5.40 -3.32
C LEU A 181 -12.90 -5.84 -4.30
N THR A 182 -13.92 -4.98 -4.49
CA THR A 182 -14.89 -5.20 -5.57
C THR A 182 -14.15 -5.10 -6.90
N SER A 183 -14.05 -6.20 -7.64
CA SER A 183 -13.14 -6.30 -8.77
C SER A 183 -13.57 -7.32 -9.83
N ASN A 184 -13.27 -7.02 -11.10
CA ASN A 184 -13.38 -7.97 -12.21
C ASN A 184 -12.07 -8.75 -12.45
N MET A 185 -10.95 -8.24 -11.94
CA MET A 185 -9.61 -8.78 -12.11
C MET A 185 -9.07 -9.47 -10.83
N GLY A 186 -9.90 -9.59 -9.79
CA GLY A 186 -9.51 -10.21 -8.52
C GLY A 186 -8.55 -9.33 -7.70
N ARG A 187 -8.72 -8.01 -7.75
CA ARG A 187 -7.90 -7.06 -6.99
C ARG A 187 -8.14 -7.20 -5.48
N ASP A 188 -7.08 -7.00 -4.71
CA ASP A 188 -7.10 -6.93 -3.26
C ASP A 188 -6.16 -5.81 -2.77
N ALA A 189 -6.22 -5.52 -1.48
CA ALA A 189 -5.28 -4.67 -0.78
C ALA A 189 -4.60 -5.46 0.34
N LEU A 190 -3.27 -5.50 0.34
CA LEU A 190 -2.46 -6.17 1.35
C LEU A 190 -1.94 -5.14 2.35
N PHE A 191 -2.29 -5.32 3.62
CA PHE A 191 -1.91 -4.46 4.73
C PHE A 191 -0.90 -5.15 5.65
N VAL A 192 0.03 -4.35 6.17
CA VAL A 192 0.99 -4.73 7.22
C VAL A 192 1.03 -3.59 8.24
N ASP A 193 0.75 -3.91 9.50
CA ASP A 193 0.84 -3.00 10.62
C ASP A 193 2.21 -3.15 11.27
N ILE A 194 3.01 -2.09 11.24
CA ILE A 194 4.34 -2.01 11.84
C ILE A 194 4.21 -1.32 13.18
N ALA A 195 4.68 -1.95 14.26
CA ALA A 195 4.67 -1.34 15.58
C ALA A 195 5.59 -0.10 15.61
N VAL A 196 5.11 0.99 16.21
CA VAL A 196 5.85 2.24 16.35
C VAL A 196 6.08 2.54 17.82
N CYS A 197 7.28 2.98 18.16
CA CYS A 197 7.65 3.42 19.50
C CYS A 197 8.12 4.87 19.47
N SER A 198 7.66 5.65 20.43
CA SER A 198 8.07 7.05 20.62
C SER A 198 9.47 7.13 21.22
N ASP A 199 10.24 8.13 20.81
CA ASP A 199 11.60 8.36 21.29
C ASP A 199 11.64 8.45 22.84
N GLY A 200 12.42 7.56 23.47
CA GLY A 200 12.77 7.65 24.89
C GLY A 200 11.76 7.09 25.90
N GLN A 201 10.71 6.37 25.46
CA GLN A 201 9.79 5.68 26.37
C GLN A 201 9.98 4.15 26.31
N PRO A 202 10.12 3.46 27.46
CA PRO A 202 10.00 2.01 27.48
C PRO A 202 8.62 1.63 26.96
N SER A 203 8.55 0.81 25.91
CA SER A 203 7.27 0.32 25.40
C SER A 203 6.66 -0.62 26.43
N ASP A 204 5.70 -0.15 27.22
CA ASP A 204 4.74 -1.08 27.82
C ASP A 204 3.90 -1.66 26.68
N HIS A 205 3.57 -2.95 26.77
CA HIS A 205 2.95 -3.66 25.64
C HIS A 205 1.55 -3.14 25.27
N ASP A 206 0.87 -2.48 26.21
CA ASP A 206 -0.55 -2.11 26.10
C ASP A 206 -0.84 -0.78 25.37
N ASP A 207 0.16 0.08 25.14
CA ASP A 207 -0.02 1.42 24.50
C ASP A 207 0.61 1.50 23.09
N ARG A 208 0.81 0.35 22.44
CA ARG A 208 1.52 0.29 21.16
C ARG A 208 0.70 0.89 20.03
N GLN A 209 1.29 1.85 19.33
CA GLN A 209 0.75 2.48 18.13
C GLN A 209 1.27 1.76 16.87
N VAL A 210 0.52 1.82 15.77
CA VAL A 210 0.95 1.20 14.51
C VAL A 210 1.01 2.20 13.37
N PHE A 211 1.98 1.97 12.48
CA PHE A 211 2.00 2.50 11.13
C PHE A 211 1.43 1.44 10.19
N ARG A 212 0.30 1.76 9.55
CA ARG A 212 -0.38 0.85 8.63
C ARG A 212 0.09 1.05 7.20
N LEU A 213 0.84 0.08 6.70
CA LEU A 213 1.33 0.03 5.33
C LEU A 213 0.38 -0.80 4.47
N CYS A 214 0.13 -0.35 3.24
CA CYS A 214 -0.72 -1.03 2.29
C CYS A 214 -0.06 -1.08 0.90
N THR A 215 -0.26 -2.18 0.19
CA THR A 215 -0.05 -2.22 -1.26
C THR A 215 -1.28 -2.75 -1.98
N THR A 216 -1.52 -2.22 -3.17
CA THR A 216 -2.65 -2.58 -4.01
C THR A 216 -2.26 -2.48 -5.48
N HIS A 217 -3.08 -3.08 -6.32
CA HIS A 217 -3.11 -2.83 -7.75
C HIS A 217 -4.58 -2.61 -8.11
N LEU A 218 -4.98 -1.35 -8.32
CA LEU A 218 -6.37 -0.98 -8.62
C LEU A 218 -6.84 -1.54 -9.96
N GLU A 219 -8.16 -1.54 -10.19
CA GLU A 219 -8.74 -2.04 -11.42
C GLU A 219 -8.12 -1.38 -12.65
N SER A 220 -7.68 -2.18 -13.62
CA SER A 220 -7.06 -1.67 -14.85
C SER A 220 -8.10 -1.41 -15.94
N LEU A 221 -7.64 -0.81 -17.03
CA LEU A 221 -8.43 -0.50 -18.24
C LEU A 221 -9.53 0.53 -18.00
N SER A 222 -10.02 1.12 -19.09
CA SER A 222 -11.07 2.14 -19.06
C SER A 222 -12.37 1.69 -18.39
N GLU A 223 -12.64 0.39 -18.42
CA GLU A 223 -13.80 -0.23 -17.78
C GLU A 223 -13.65 -0.26 -16.24
N GLY A 224 -12.43 -0.13 -15.73
CA GLY A 224 -12.10 -0.14 -14.31
C GLY A 224 -12.31 1.19 -13.60
N VAL A 225 -12.40 2.31 -14.32
CA VAL A 225 -12.50 3.69 -13.80
C VAL A 225 -13.57 3.81 -12.70
N ALA A 226 -14.74 3.21 -12.91
CA ALA A 226 -15.85 3.25 -11.96
C ALA A 226 -15.55 2.51 -10.64
N LEU A 227 -14.70 1.48 -10.69
CA LEU A 227 -14.31 0.68 -9.53
C LEU A 227 -13.13 1.31 -8.78
N GLN A 228 -12.17 1.94 -9.46
CA GLN A 228 -10.97 2.49 -8.84
C GLN A 228 -11.26 3.43 -7.67
N LYS A 229 -12.23 4.35 -7.81
CA LYS A 229 -12.64 5.23 -6.71
C LYS A 229 -13.20 4.46 -5.52
N GLN A 230 -14.08 3.47 -5.75
CA GLN A 230 -14.64 2.66 -4.68
C GLN A 230 -13.56 1.85 -3.97
N GLN A 231 -12.63 1.26 -4.74
CA GLN A 231 -11.50 0.51 -4.23
C GLN A 231 -10.60 1.38 -3.36
N LEU A 232 -10.23 2.57 -3.86
CA LEU A 232 -9.40 3.52 -3.12
C LEU A 232 -10.10 4.04 -1.85
N GLN A 233 -11.42 4.24 -1.89
CA GLN A 233 -12.19 4.62 -0.70
C GLN A 233 -12.14 3.56 0.39
N VAL A 234 -12.29 2.27 0.03
CA VAL A 234 -12.19 1.15 0.97
C VAL A 234 -10.79 1.09 1.60
N ILE A 235 -9.75 1.30 0.80
CA ILE A 235 -8.37 1.36 1.28
C ILE A 235 -8.17 2.55 2.22
N ALA A 236 -8.62 3.74 1.83
CA ALA A 236 -8.47 4.95 2.64
C ALA A 236 -9.16 4.82 4.01
N ASN A 237 -10.34 4.20 4.05
CA ASN A 237 -11.04 3.92 5.31
C ASN A 237 -10.22 2.96 6.18
N SER A 238 -9.67 1.89 5.59
CA SER A 238 -8.85 0.90 6.31
C SER A 238 -7.54 1.49 6.83
N LEU A 239 -6.93 2.44 6.11
CA LEU A 239 -5.73 3.17 6.56
C LEU A 239 -6.02 4.06 7.78
N LYS A 240 -7.22 4.64 7.85
CA LYS A 240 -7.67 5.57 8.91
C LYS A 240 -8.34 4.87 10.08
N GLU A 241 -8.69 3.61 9.93
CA GLU A 241 -9.42 2.86 10.94
C GLU A 241 -8.57 2.70 12.21
N SER A 242 -9.10 3.19 13.32
CA SER A 242 -8.56 2.98 14.66
C SER A 242 -9.27 1.77 15.25
N GLY A 243 -8.63 0.60 15.16
CA GLY A 243 -9.09 -0.62 15.82
C GLY A 243 -8.65 -0.67 17.28
N GLU A 244 -8.55 -1.89 17.84
CA GLU A 244 -7.97 -2.12 19.18
C GLU A 244 -6.54 -1.60 19.30
N THR A 245 -5.78 -1.61 18.20
CA THR A 245 -4.48 -0.96 18.06
C THR A 245 -4.62 0.27 17.15
N PRO A 246 -4.55 1.50 17.69
CA PRO A 246 -4.72 2.71 16.89
C PRO A 246 -3.62 2.88 15.83
N SER A 247 -4.04 3.05 14.57
CA SER A 247 -3.15 3.47 13.48
C SER A 247 -2.90 4.97 13.60
N ILE A 248 -1.65 5.38 13.82
CA ILE A 248 -1.25 6.81 13.90
C ILE A 248 -0.96 7.41 12.53
N ALA A 249 -0.74 6.55 11.55
CA ALA A 249 -0.34 6.91 10.21
C ALA A 249 -0.63 5.73 9.26
N GLY A 250 -1.03 6.05 8.03
CA GLY A 250 -1.28 5.06 7.00
C GLY A 250 -0.68 5.46 5.66
N LEU A 251 -0.13 4.50 4.93
CA LEU A 251 0.39 4.71 3.57
C LEU A 251 -0.02 3.55 2.67
N VAL A 252 -0.52 3.88 1.47
CA VAL A 252 -0.70 2.92 0.38
C VAL A 252 0.25 3.26 -0.76
N GLY A 253 0.96 2.24 -1.26
CA GLY A 253 1.79 2.34 -2.45
C GLY A 253 1.47 1.23 -3.45
N GLY A 254 1.43 1.58 -4.74
CA GLY A 254 1.14 0.59 -5.78
C GLY A 254 0.73 1.21 -7.10
N ASP A 255 0.25 0.32 -7.97
CA ASP A 255 -0.28 0.66 -9.29
C ASP A 255 -1.75 1.11 -9.14
N MET A 256 -1.98 2.40 -9.28
CA MET A 256 -3.30 3.00 -9.14
C MET A 256 -4.08 3.02 -10.47
N ASN A 257 -3.46 2.61 -11.59
CA ASN A 257 -4.06 2.63 -12.93
C ASN A 257 -4.78 3.94 -13.29
N ALA A 258 -4.29 5.09 -12.80
CA ALA A 258 -4.87 6.39 -13.14
C ALA A 258 -4.57 6.71 -14.62
N THR A 259 -5.57 6.51 -15.48
CA THR A 259 -5.48 6.69 -16.94
C THR A 259 -6.06 8.02 -17.41
N HIS A 260 -7.06 8.53 -16.71
CA HIS A 260 -7.76 9.78 -16.99
C HIS A 260 -7.36 10.85 -15.97
N ASP A 261 -7.36 12.12 -16.41
CA ASP A 261 -7.01 13.27 -15.56
C ASP A 261 -7.80 13.31 -14.25
N SER A 262 -9.09 12.95 -14.27
CA SER A 262 -9.94 12.88 -13.07
C SER A 262 -9.50 11.81 -12.07
N GLU A 263 -8.81 10.76 -12.52
CA GLU A 263 -8.31 9.69 -11.66
C GLU A 263 -7.07 10.14 -10.88
N HIS A 264 -6.37 11.17 -11.37
CA HIS A 264 -5.19 11.69 -10.66
C HIS A 264 -5.56 12.35 -9.33
N THR A 265 -6.73 12.97 -9.25
CA THR A 265 -7.24 13.71 -8.08
C THR A 265 -8.03 12.86 -7.08
N LEU A 266 -8.26 11.56 -7.34
CA LEU A 266 -9.12 10.71 -6.49
C LEU A 266 -8.69 10.65 -5.03
N HIS A 267 -7.38 10.81 -4.76
CA HIS A 267 -6.82 10.83 -3.42
C HIS A 267 -7.44 11.94 -2.55
N HIS A 268 -7.70 13.13 -3.11
CA HIS A 268 -8.38 14.21 -2.39
C HIS A 268 -9.79 13.82 -1.95
N GLU A 269 -10.53 13.13 -2.83
CA GLU A 269 -11.91 12.72 -2.58
C GLU A 269 -12.04 11.68 -1.46
N VAL A 270 -11.03 10.82 -1.31
CA VAL A 270 -10.96 9.83 -0.23
C VAL A 270 -10.19 10.35 1.01
N GLY A 271 -9.72 11.60 0.96
CA GLY A 271 -8.98 12.28 2.02
C GLY A 271 -7.59 11.69 2.28
N LEU A 272 -6.86 11.33 1.23
CA LEU A 272 -5.45 10.95 1.27
C LEU A 272 -4.61 12.05 0.61
N GLU A 273 -3.36 12.20 1.05
CA GLU A 273 -2.36 13.07 0.41
C GLU A 273 -1.52 12.26 -0.58
N ASP A 274 -1.17 12.81 -1.75
CA ASP A 274 -0.26 12.17 -2.72
C ASP A 274 1.18 12.59 -2.42
N ALA A 275 2.04 11.62 -2.14
CA ALA A 275 3.44 11.87 -1.79
C ALA A 275 4.18 12.63 -2.89
N TRP A 276 3.79 12.50 -4.16
CA TRP A 276 4.44 13.18 -5.29
C TRP A 276 4.24 14.70 -5.28
N GLN A 277 3.20 15.21 -4.58
CA GLN A 277 2.82 16.62 -4.63
C GLN A 277 3.59 17.50 -3.62
N ARG A 278 3.94 18.72 -4.06
CA ARG A 278 4.48 19.79 -3.20
C ARG A 278 3.40 20.29 -2.23
N ARG A 279 3.80 20.65 -1.00
CA ARG A 279 2.93 21.40 -0.07
C ARG A 279 2.45 22.70 -0.73
N LYS A 280 1.15 22.82 -1.04
CA LYS A 280 0.27 24.01 -1.24
C LYS A 280 0.78 25.28 -1.96
N ILE A 281 2.05 25.37 -2.35
CA ILE A 281 2.68 26.52 -2.98
C ILE A 281 3.11 25.99 -4.35
N ASP A 282 2.45 26.51 -5.37
CA ASP A 282 2.58 26.17 -6.78
C ASP A 282 1.87 24.88 -7.20
N LYS A 283 0.77 25.06 -7.92
CA LYS A 283 0.00 24.01 -8.58
C LYS A 283 0.89 23.31 -9.59
N LEU A 284 1.63 22.29 -9.17
CA LEU A 284 2.15 21.32 -10.11
C LEU A 284 0.93 20.68 -10.78
N ASP A 285 0.83 20.83 -12.10
CA ASP A 285 -0.20 20.16 -12.86
C ASP A 285 -0.10 18.66 -12.57
N GLU A 286 -1.15 18.04 -12.03
CA GLU A 286 -1.16 16.60 -11.70
C GLU A 286 -0.98 15.72 -12.96
N THR A 287 -1.15 16.36 -14.13
CA THR A 287 -0.93 15.80 -15.46
C THR A 287 0.39 16.27 -16.09
N SER A 288 1.24 17.00 -15.35
CA SER A 288 2.35 17.81 -15.88
C SER A 288 3.10 17.08 -16.98
N LYS A 289 2.84 17.54 -18.21
CA LYS A 289 3.48 17.07 -19.44
C LYS A 289 4.88 17.64 -19.61
N SER A 290 5.40 18.36 -18.59
CA SER A 290 6.75 18.90 -18.61
C SER A 290 7.74 17.74 -18.66
N VAL A 291 8.44 17.63 -19.79
CA VAL A 291 9.47 16.62 -20.02
C VAL A 291 10.83 17.13 -19.56
N ASP A 292 11.64 16.24 -18.99
CA ASP A 292 13.05 16.48 -18.72
C ASP A 292 13.87 16.52 -20.03
N ASP A 293 15.17 16.81 -19.92
CA ASP A 293 16.10 16.86 -21.06
C ASP A 293 16.23 15.51 -21.80
N THR A 294 15.71 14.42 -21.23
CA THR A 294 15.64 13.08 -21.85
C THR A 294 14.32 12.83 -22.58
N GLY A 295 13.41 13.82 -22.60
CA GLY A 295 12.09 13.72 -23.20
C GLY A 295 11.07 12.97 -22.35
N LYS A 296 11.35 12.73 -21.06
CA LYS A 296 10.46 11.99 -20.15
C LYS A 296 9.76 12.96 -19.20
N ALA A 297 8.44 12.87 -19.08
CA ALA A 297 7.75 13.63 -18.04
C ALA A 297 8.14 13.11 -16.66
N HIS A 298 8.35 14.03 -15.73
CA HIS A 298 8.91 13.73 -14.40
C HIS A 298 8.09 12.67 -13.65
N GLY A 299 6.76 12.72 -13.73
CA GLY A 299 5.88 11.80 -12.99
C GLY A 299 5.55 10.48 -13.68
N HIS A 300 5.90 10.26 -14.95
CA HIS A 300 5.47 9.04 -15.65
C HIS A 300 6.18 7.80 -15.10
N THR A 301 5.38 6.76 -14.82
CA THR A 301 5.86 5.47 -14.32
C THR A 301 5.64 4.33 -15.33
N TRP A 302 4.83 4.56 -16.36
CA TRP A 302 4.56 3.61 -17.43
C TRP A 302 4.70 4.25 -18.82
N GLY A 303 5.01 3.45 -19.84
CA GLY A 303 4.97 3.86 -21.25
C GLY A 303 6.30 3.91 -21.99
N TYR A 304 7.44 3.97 -21.27
CA TYR A 304 8.76 4.08 -21.90
C TYR A 304 9.35 2.73 -22.35
N GLN A 305 8.88 1.63 -21.77
CA GLN A 305 9.34 0.26 -22.06
C GLN A 305 8.32 -0.55 -22.87
N SER A 306 7.13 -0.01 -23.08
CA SER A 306 6.05 -0.66 -23.79
C SER A 306 6.10 -0.25 -25.28
N ASN A 307 7.03 -0.87 -26.02
CA ASN A 307 7.22 -0.59 -27.44
C ASN A 307 5.92 -0.87 -28.24
N GLY A 308 5.48 0.11 -29.02
CA GLY A 308 4.35 -0.05 -29.94
C GLY A 308 2.96 0.00 -29.30
N THR A 309 2.83 0.48 -28.05
CA THR A 309 1.50 0.77 -27.53
C THR A 309 0.93 2.04 -28.15
N ARG A 310 -0.39 2.09 -28.27
CA ARG A 310 -1.13 3.29 -28.71
C ARG A 310 -1.35 4.30 -27.58
N PHE A 311 -0.95 3.97 -26.36
CA PHE A 311 -1.23 4.77 -25.18
C PHE A 311 0.00 5.64 -24.84
N PRO A 312 -0.20 6.93 -24.53
CA PRO A 312 0.90 7.78 -24.09
C PRO A 312 1.45 7.29 -22.74
N PRO A 313 2.71 7.60 -22.43
CA PRO A 313 3.24 7.44 -21.09
C PRO A 313 2.38 8.14 -20.03
N VAL A 314 2.31 7.56 -18.82
CA VAL A 314 1.36 7.94 -17.77
C VAL A 314 1.90 7.61 -16.37
N ARG A 315 1.37 8.28 -15.34
CA ARG A 315 1.70 8.06 -13.92
C ARG A 315 0.68 7.11 -13.27
N PHE A 316 0.91 5.82 -13.40
CA PHE A 316 0.10 4.79 -12.75
C PHE A 316 0.48 4.60 -11.28
N ASP A 317 1.78 4.56 -10.98
CA ASP A 317 2.26 4.21 -9.65
C ASP A 317 2.29 5.44 -8.75
N LYS A 318 1.75 5.30 -7.54
CA LYS A 318 1.62 6.39 -6.57
C LYS A 318 1.86 5.91 -5.14
N PHE A 319 2.30 6.83 -4.30
CA PHE A 319 2.21 6.72 -2.85
C PHE A 319 1.17 7.71 -2.35
N MET A 320 0.21 7.23 -1.57
CA MET A 320 -0.80 8.07 -0.93
C MET A 320 -0.82 7.79 0.57
N TYR A 321 -1.07 8.81 1.40
CA TYR A 321 -0.95 8.67 2.84
C TYR A 321 -1.96 9.50 3.65
N THR A 322 -2.02 9.21 4.96
CA THR A 322 -2.82 9.91 5.96
C THR A 322 -2.15 9.83 7.34
N GLY A 323 -2.53 10.72 8.26
CA GLY A 323 -1.96 10.78 9.60
C GLY A 323 -0.58 11.43 9.66
N GLY A 324 0.17 11.16 10.74
CA GLY A 324 1.46 11.79 11.00
C GLY A 324 2.61 11.24 10.16
N ILE A 325 2.63 11.53 8.85
CA ILE A 325 3.73 11.15 7.95
C ILE A 325 4.44 12.38 7.40
N GLU A 326 5.76 12.39 7.50
CA GLU A 326 6.63 13.27 6.72
C GLU A 326 7.23 12.49 5.55
N VAL A 327 7.07 12.99 4.33
CA VAL A 327 7.65 12.42 3.10
C VAL A 327 8.91 13.16 2.69
N SER A 328 9.89 12.45 2.15
CA SER A 328 11.20 12.97 1.79
C SER A 328 11.79 12.22 0.58
N PRO A 329 12.60 12.89 -0.26
CA PRO A 329 13.28 12.23 -1.36
C PRO A 329 14.37 11.27 -0.86
N LEU A 330 14.69 10.29 -1.69
CA LEU A 330 15.81 9.37 -1.48
C LEU A 330 16.85 9.63 -2.57
N ALA A 331 18.06 10.01 -2.16
CA ALA A 331 19.13 10.45 -3.07
C ALA A 331 19.65 9.33 -3.99
N GLU A 332 19.38 8.06 -3.66
CA GLU A 332 19.79 6.89 -4.43
C GLU A 332 18.92 6.68 -5.69
N PHE A 333 17.77 7.36 -5.78
CA PHE A 333 16.80 7.18 -6.86
C PHE A 333 16.70 8.43 -7.73
N GLU A 334 16.43 8.23 -9.02
CA GLU A 334 16.26 9.32 -9.96
C GLU A 334 14.98 10.10 -9.62
N SER A 335 15.05 11.41 -9.41
CA SER A 335 13.87 12.20 -9.00
C SER A 335 12.75 12.19 -10.06
N THR A 336 11.52 11.92 -9.63
CA THR A 336 10.28 12.09 -10.42
C THR A 336 9.50 13.34 -10.03
N GLY A 337 9.97 14.03 -9.00
CA GLY A 337 9.30 15.06 -8.24
C GLY A 337 10.11 15.34 -6.98
N GLU A 338 9.53 16.04 -6.02
CA GLU A 338 10.30 16.54 -4.87
C GLU A 338 10.68 15.47 -3.85
N THR A 339 9.85 14.44 -3.76
CA THR A 339 9.82 13.48 -2.64
C THR A 339 9.77 12.03 -3.13
N VAL A 340 9.50 11.82 -4.41
CA VAL A 340 9.40 10.50 -5.05
C VAL A 340 10.49 10.38 -6.11
N GLY A 341 11.24 9.28 -6.05
CA GLY A 341 12.19 8.87 -7.08
C GLY A 341 11.66 7.69 -7.91
N ARG A 342 12.33 7.39 -9.02
CA ARG A 342 12.07 6.28 -9.95
C ARG A 342 13.28 5.35 -10.06
N LEU A 343 13.00 4.10 -10.44
CA LEU A 343 13.99 3.08 -10.73
C LEU A 343 13.54 2.13 -11.85
N GLY A 344 14.48 1.37 -12.41
CA GLY A 344 14.16 0.32 -13.37
C GLY A 344 13.86 0.81 -14.79
N ILE A 345 13.94 2.12 -15.07
CA ILE A 345 13.79 2.61 -16.44
C ILE A 345 14.92 2.07 -17.31
N GLY A 346 14.54 1.40 -18.40
CA GLY A 346 15.49 0.83 -19.35
C GLY A 346 16.17 -0.46 -18.85
N LEU A 347 15.72 -1.02 -17.72
CA LEU A 347 16.32 -2.23 -17.17
C LEU A 347 15.90 -3.47 -17.96
N ARG A 348 16.90 -4.24 -18.43
CA ARG A 348 16.70 -5.46 -19.23
C ARG A 348 17.35 -6.67 -18.58
N LEU A 349 16.82 -7.84 -18.89
CA LEU A 349 17.51 -9.10 -18.62
C LEU A 349 18.85 -9.11 -19.35
N ARG A 350 19.90 -9.55 -18.66
CA ARG A 350 21.21 -9.80 -19.30
C ARG A 350 21.04 -10.99 -20.26
N ASN A 351 21.70 -10.91 -21.43
CA ASN A 351 21.60 -11.94 -22.46
C ASN A 351 22.06 -13.31 -21.91
N SER A 352 21.37 -14.38 -22.31
CA SER A 352 21.95 -15.73 -22.30
C SER A 352 23.15 -15.78 -23.28
N PRO A 353 24.07 -16.75 -23.15
CA PRO A 353 25.21 -16.92 -24.06
C PRO A 353 24.83 -16.98 -25.55
N GLU A 354 23.57 -17.26 -25.88
CA GLU A 354 23.03 -17.37 -27.23
C GLU A 354 22.65 -16.02 -27.86
N GLY A 355 22.76 -14.91 -27.11
CA GLY A 355 22.64 -13.55 -27.65
C GLY A 355 21.21 -13.09 -27.93
N ARG A 356 20.86 -11.92 -27.38
CA ARG A 356 19.62 -11.14 -27.58
C ARG A 356 18.39 -11.61 -26.79
N SER A 357 18.41 -11.45 -25.46
CA SER A 357 17.16 -11.14 -24.75
C SER A 357 16.97 -9.62 -24.72
N ASN A 358 15.99 -9.13 -25.47
CA ASN A 358 15.54 -7.74 -25.45
C ASN A 358 14.43 -7.51 -24.40
N THR A 359 14.35 -8.39 -23.40
CA THR A 359 13.23 -8.44 -22.47
C THR A 359 13.47 -7.44 -21.34
N TRP A 360 12.54 -6.50 -21.19
CA TRP A 360 12.52 -5.59 -20.05
C TRP A 360 12.27 -6.37 -18.76
N VAL A 361 12.82 -5.89 -17.65
CA VAL A 361 12.54 -6.47 -16.33
C VAL A 361 11.08 -6.25 -15.94
N SER A 362 10.55 -5.06 -16.18
CA SER A 362 9.13 -4.73 -16.09
C SER A 362 8.78 -3.71 -17.17
N ASP A 363 7.51 -3.51 -17.53
CA ASP A 363 7.09 -2.41 -18.39
C ASP A 363 6.87 -1.09 -17.62
N PRO A 364 6.32 -1.07 -16.39
CA PRO A 364 6.46 0.06 -15.48
C PRO A 364 7.84 0.16 -14.81
N SER A 365 8.26 1.39 -14.58
CA SER A 365 9.34 1.72 -13.64
C SER A 365 8.84 1.65 -12.21
N GLY A 366 9.72 1.26 -11.27
CA GLY A 366 9.40 1.35 -9.85
C GLY A 366 9.50 2.80 -9.36
N ILE A 367 8.85 3.08 -8.22
CA ILE A 367 8.93 4.36 -7.51
C ILE A 367 9.45 4.16 -6.09
N ALA A 368 10.05 5.20 -5.51
CA ALA A 368 10.62 5.16 -4.17
C ALA A 368 10.41 6.48 -3.41
N THR A 369 10.19 6.41 -2.08
CA THR A 369 10.11 7.59 -1.21
C THR A 369 10.61 7.26 0.20
N GLY A 370 11.12 8.26 0.92
CA GLY A 370 11.48 8.14 2.33
C GLY A 370 10.34 8.68 3.19
N ILE A 371 9.92 7.93 4.21
CA ILE A 371 8.91 8.38 5.16
C ILE A 371 9.44 8.42 6.58
N LYS A 372 8.92 9.35 7.38
CA LYS A 372 9.03 9.32 8.84
C LYS A 372 7.62 9.29 9.43
N VAL A 373 7.42 8.40 10.39
CA VAL A 373 6.19 8.37 11.18
C VAL A 373 6.39 9.24 12.41
N MET A 374 5.55 10.24 12.55
CA MET A 374 5.56 11.18 13.66
C MET A 374 4.73 10.58 14.80
N ALA A 375 5.34 10.37 15.96
CA ALA A 375 4.60 9.96 17.16
C ALA A 375 3.59 11.03 17.55
N LEU A 376 2.42 10.62 18.02
CA LEU A 376 1.48 11.55 18.66
C LEU A 376 2.14 12.12 19.91
N GLN A 377 2.26 13.45 19.99
CA GLN A 377 2.70 14.06 21.25
C GLN A 377 1.61 13.79 22.31
N PRO A 378 1.98 13.37 23.53
CA PRO A 378 1.04 13.31 24.63
C PRO A 378 0.39 14.69 24.78
N ILE A 379 -0.95 14.73 24.76
CA ILE A 379 -1.68 15.93 25.12
C ILE A 379 -1.24 16.26 26.55
N ARG A 380 -0.44 17.33 26.73
CA ARG A 380 -0.17 17.84 28.07
C ARG A 380 -1.54 18.17 28.66
N PRO A 381 -1.93 17.60 29.81
CA PRO A 381 -3.12 18.07 30.49
C PRO A 381 -2.95 19.58 30.66
N SER A 382 -3.87 20.35 30.09
CA SER A 382 -3.87 21.80 30.22
C SER A 382 -3.69 22.11 31.71
N GLU A 383 -2.68 22.90 32.05
CA GLU A 383 -2.56 23.49 33.38
C GLU A 383 -3.95 24.00 33.76
N ALA A 384 -4.56 23.34 34.75
CA ALA A 384 -5.84 23.75 35.25
C ALA A 384 -5.70 25.22 35.65
N MET A 385 -6.47 26.08 34.97
CA MET A 385 -6.65 27.47 35.34
C MET A 385 -6.80 27.54 36.87
N PRO A 386 -5.99 28.35 37.58
CA PRO A 386 -6.14 28.45 39.02
C PRO A 386 -7.54 28.96 39.31
N SER A 387 -8.33 28.13 39.99
CA SER A 387 -9.63 28.51 40.52
C SER A 387 -9.44 29.74 41.41
N HIS A 388 -9.96 30.88 40.99
CA HIS A 388 -10.10 32.04 41.87
C HIS A 388 -11.03 31.65 43.02
N ASN A 389 -10.43 31.34 44.17
CA ASN A 389 -11.14 31.33 45.44
C ASN A 389 -11.55 32.78 45.76
N HIS A 390 -12.81 33.10 45.49
CA HIS A 390 -13.48 34.25 46.09
C HIS A 390 -13.80 33.91 47.55
N ASN A 391 -12.92 34.36 48.45
CA ASN A 391 -13.28 34.55 49.85
C ASN A 391 -14.26 35.74 49.94
N ASN A 392 -15.56 35.44 50.04
CA ASN A 392 -16.54 36.40 50.52
C ASN A 392 -16.39 36.51 52.04
N SER A 393 -15.71 37.56 52.49
CA SER A 393 -15.82 38.05 53.87
C SER A 393 -17.07 38.92 53.99
N ASP A 394 -17.97 38.49 54.87
CA ASP A 394 -19.11 39.26 55.37
C ASP A 394 -18.71 40.68 55.78
N ASN A 395 -19.44 41.66 55.25
CA ASN A 395 -19.48 43.01 55.80
C ASN A 395 -20.85 43.64 55.51
N THR A 396 -21.80 43.42 56.42
CA THR A 396 -23.02 44.22 56.56
C THR A 396 -22.80 45.29 57.64
N PRO A 397 -22.91 46.59 57.33
CA PRO A 397 -23.06 47.63 58.33
C PRO A 397 -24.55 48.00 58.48
N GLY A 398 -25.14 47.61 59.60
CA GLY A 398 -26.49 47.98 60.00
C GLY A 398 -26.48 48.87 61.25
N THR A 399 -26.69 50.16 61.02
CA THR A 399 -27.41 51.13 61.87
C THR A 399 -26.84 51.54 63.24
N GLN A 400 -26.47 52.83 63.29
CA GLN A 400 -26.27 53.66 64.48
C GLN A 400 -27.55 53.76 65.34
N ASN A 401 -27.39 53.76 66.67
CA ASN A 401 -27.71 54.95 67.48
C ASN A 401 -27.28 54.79 68.94
N ALA A 402 -26.33 55.62 69.33
CA ALA A 402 -25.95 55.89 70.71
C ALA A 402 -26.90 56.93 71.32
N ALA A 403 -27.24 56.70 72.58
CA ALA A 403 -27.92 57.66 73.43
C ALA A 403 -26.98 58.82 73.80
N ARG A 404 -27.42 60.04 73.47
CA ARG A 404 -27.57 61.22 74.35
C ARG A 404 -26.41 61.66 75.28
N PHE A 405 -26.17 62.98 75.20
CA PHE A 405 -25.54 63.93 76.15
C PHE A 405 -24.00 63.92 76.15
N ARG A 406 -23.28 65.03 75.94
CA ARG A 406 -23.51 66.47 76.08
C ARG A 406 -22.75 67.25 75.01
#